data_AF-A0A3C1Y4K9-F1
#
_entry.id   AF-A0A3C1Y4K9-F1
#
_cell.length_a   1.000
_cell.length_b   1.000
_cell.length_c   1.000
_cell.angle_alpha   90.00
_cell.angle_beta   90.00
_cell.angle_gamma   90.00
#
_symmetry.space_group_name_H-M   'P 1'
#
loop_
_entity.id
_entity.type
_entity.pdbx_description
1 polymer ?
#
loop_
_entity_poly.entity_id
_entity_poly.type
_entity_poly.pdbx_seq_one_letter_code
_entity_poly.pdbx_strand_id
1 'polypeptide(L)' 'EAVLAAAASAGARVTRVGEILPQPGVAVLDAHGQPLANLPAGFDHFPAD' A
#
# COMPACT_ATOMS: atom_id res chain seq x y z
N GLU A 1 7.74 -16.04 5.53
CA GLU A 1 9.20 -16.27 5.44
C GLU A 1 9.76 -16.15 4.03
N ALA A 2 9.17 -16.80 3.01
CA ALA A 2 9.68 -16.75 1.63
C ALA A 2 9.96 -15.32 1.09
N VAL A 3 9.07 -14.36 1.39
CA VAL A 3 9.24 -12.95 1.00
C VAL A 3 10.49 -12.32 1.65
N LEU A 4 10.77 -12.62 2.92
CA LEU A 4 11.95 -12.08 3.61
C LEU A 4 13.25 -12.69 3.06
N ALA A 5 13.24 -14.00 2.75
CA ALA A 5 14.37 -14.67 2.13
C ALA A 5 14.69 -14.10 0.74
N ALA A 6 13.67 -13.90 -0.09
CA ALA A 6 13.83 -13.30 -1.42
C ALA A 6 14.32 -11.84 -1.33
N ALA A 7 13.83 -11.06 -0.36
CA ALA A 7 14.30 -9.71 -0.11
C ALA A 7 15.79 -9.68 0.25
N ALA A 8 16.22 -10.59 1.15
CA ALA A 8 17.61 -10.73 1.53
C ALA A 8 18.49 -11.12 0.33
N SER A 9 18.08 -12.09 -0.50
CA SER A 9 18.85 -12.49 -1.67
C SER A 9 18.95 -11.40 -2.74
N ALA A 10 17.93 -10.54 -2.85
CA ALA A 10 17.90 -9.41 -3.77
C ALA A 10 18.61 -8.16 -3.23
N GLY A 11 19.06 -8.16 -1.96
CA GLY A 11 19.60 -6.96 -1.30
C GLY A 11 18.54 -5.85 -1.14
N ALA A 12 17.26 -6.22 -1.12
CA ALA A 12 16.14 -5.29 -1.04
C ALA A 12 15.60 -5.22 0.39
N ARG A 13 15.20 -4.01 0.83
CA ARG A 13 14.42 -3.84 2.06
C ARG A 13 12.95 -4.06 1.77
N VAL A 14 12.27 -4.76 2.66
CA VAL A 14 10.81 -5.01 2.58
C VAL A 14 10.13 -4.68 3.90
N THR A 15 8.87 -4.30 3.83
CA THR A 15 8.02 -4.02 5.00
C THR A 15 6.60 -4.46 4.69
N ARG A 16 5.95 -5.14 5.63
CA ARG A 16 4.52 -5.46 5.51
C ARG A 16 3.72 -4.21 5.79
N VAL A 17 2.95 -3.74 4.81
CA VAL A 17 2.20 -2.46 4.88
C VAL A 17 0.70 -2.63 5.15
N GLY A 18 0.20 -3.87 5.18
CA GLY A 18 -1.21 -4.12 5.43
C GLY A 18 -1.62 -5.56 5.16
N GLU A 19 -2.90 -5.75 4.90
CA GLU A 19 -3.52 -7.03 4.59
C GLU A 19 -4.73 -6.87 3.68
N ILE A 20 -5.14 -7.98 3.06
CA ILE A 20 -6.34 -8.04 2.22
C ILE A 20 -7.47 -8.55 3.10
N LEU A 21 -8.57 -7.82 3.09
CA LEU A 21 -9.81 -8.19 3.74
C LEU A 21 -10.91 -8.35 2.68
N PRO A 22 -11.97 -9.15 2.93
CA PRO A 22 -13.04 -9.39 1.95
C PRO A 22 -14.03 -8.22 1.89
N GLN A 23 -13.53 -6.99 1.70
CA GLN A 23 -14.32 -5.79 1.46
C GLN A 23 -13.83 -5.09 0.19
N PRO A 24 -14.74 -4.46 -0.57
CA PRO A 24 -14.36 -3.66 -1.73
C PRO A 24 -13.61 -2.39 -1.31
N GLY A 25 -12.65 -1.98 -2.14
CA GLY A 25 -11.91 -0.73 -1.97
C GLY A 25 -10.58 -0.90 -1.22
N VAL A 26 -9.96 0.24 -0.89
CA VAL A 26 -8.73 0.34 -0.11
C VAL A 26 -8.95 1.31 1.04
N ALA A 27 -8.60 0.90 2.25
CA ALA A 27 -8.52 1.77 3.42
C ALA A 27 -7.05 2.00 3.76
N VAL A 28 -6.62 3.26 3.78
CA VAL A 28 -5.30 3.64 4.29
C VAL A 28 -5.49 4.16 5.71
N LEU A 29 -4.75 3.60 6.65
CA LEU A 29 -4.81 3.99 8.05
C LEU A 29 -3.65 4.91 8.39
N ASP A 30 -3.89 5.87 9.27
CA ASP A 30 -2.85 6.69 9.88
C ASP A 30 -2.09 5.91 10.98
N ALA A 31 -1.14 6.58 11.64
CA ALA A 31 -0.33 5.99 12.72
C ALA A 31 -1.16 5.59 13.96
N HIS A 32 -2.39 6.08 14.09
CA HIS A 32 -3.34 5.76 15.16
C HIS A 32 -4.38 4.72 14.73
N GLY A 33 -4.24 4.14 13.53
CA GLY A 33 -5.17 3.17 12.96
C GLY A 33 -6.48 3.79 12.47
N GLN A 34 -6.57 5.12 12.35
CA GLN A 34 -7.76 5.80 11.85
C GLN A 34 -7.74 5.89 10.31
N PRO A 35 -8.88 5.68 9.63
CA PRO A 35 -8.94 5.83 8.18
C PRO A 35 -8.60 7.25 7.72
N LEU A 36 -7.70 7.38 6.75
CA LEU A 36 -7.44 8.62 6.05
C LEU A 36 -8.56 8.91 5.04
N ALA A 37 -9.30 10.01 5.25
CA ALA A 37 -10.44 10.37 4.41
C ALA A 37 -10.06 10.94 3.03
N ASN A 38 -8.97 11.71 2.96
CA ASN A 38 -8.54 12.42 1.75
C ASN A 38 -7.24 11.84 1.22
N LEU A 39 -7.33 10.72 0.51
CA LEU A 39 -6.16 10.13 -0.14
C LEU A 39 -5.69 11.03 -1.29
N PRO A 40 -4.37 11.17 -1.51
CA PRO A 40 -3.87 11.90 -2.66
C PRO A 40 -4.39 11.25 -3.94
N ALA A 41 -4.78 12.07 -4.91
CA ALA A 41 -5.16 11.57 -6.23
C ALA A 41 -3.95 10.89 -6.89
N GLY A 42 -4.24 9.83 -7.64
CA GLY A 42 -3.25 9.26 -8.55
C GLY A 42 -2.88 10.26 -9.64
N PHE A 43 -1.68 10.13 -10.18
CA PHE A 43 -1.31 10.87 -11.38
C PHE A 43 -2.14 10.36 -12.57
N ASP A 44 -2.82 11.26 -13.28
CA ASP A 44 -3.54 10.95 -14.51
C ASP A 44 -2.69 11.38 -15.72
N HIS A 45 -2.27 10.42 -16.53
CA HIS A 45 -1.50 10.67 -17.75
C HIS A 45 -2.35 11.26 -18.88
N PHE A 46 -3.66 11.08 -18.82
CA PHE A 46 -4.61 11.52 -19.83
C PHE A 46 -5.71 12.35 -19.15
N PRO A 47 -5.37 13.51 -18.58
CA PRO A 47 -6.39 14.40 -18.03
C PRO A 47 -7.42 14.67 -19.14
N ALA A 48 -8.69 14.38 -18.85
CA ALA A 48 -9.78 14.68 -19.76
C ALA A 48 -9.88 16.20 -19.93
N ASP A 49 -10.02 16.65 -21.18
CA ASP A 49 -10.40 18.03 -21.53
C ASP A 49 -11.80 18.38 -20.98
#